data_AF-A0A957S624-F1
#
_entry.id   AF-A0A957S624-F1
#
_cell.length_a   1.000
_cell.length_b   1.000
_cell.length_c   1.000
_cell.angle_alpha   90.00
_cell.angle_beta   90.00
_cell.angle_gamma   90.00
#
_symmetry.space_group_name_H-M   'P 1'
#
loop_
_entity.id
_entity.type
_entity.pdbx_description
1 polymer ?
#
loop_
_entity_poly.entity_id
_entity_poly.type
_entity_poly.pdbx_seq_one_letter_code
_entity_poly.pdbx_strand_id
1 'polypeptide(L)'
;MAQPTHHEHDEILQLASISLDETLSAEESQRVMAHIADCSYCAAAVSQMTRVDEELRQVAMLSVPPNFTQQVLVAAFGDGSVARSVSVGLLVLLMSTLFMGGLWLLTNQSRLAVLRDIFFAGTRNSDAEGWGPRVIEGLEQLLSTGWAFIAALRDLLIGPLLIPALLALLVSVVGLWLFRRTTRKGSANAS
;
A
#
# COMPACT_ATOMS: atom_id res chain seq x y z
N MET A 1 -30.60 8.44 32.90
CA MET A 1 -29.45 8.79 32.06
C MET A 1 -28.28 7.94 32.54
N ALA A 2 -27.78 7.03 31.72
CA ALA A 2 -26.61 6.23 32.08
C ALA A 2 -25.39 7.16 32.14
N GLN A 3 -24.54 7.03 33.16
CA GLN A 3 -23.29 7.77 33.19
C GLN A 3 -22.36 7.20 32.11
N PRO A 4 -21.79 8.04 31.23
CA PRO A 4 -20.81 7.60 30.25
C PRO A 4 -19.60 6.94 30.94
N THR A 5 -19.10 5.88 30.33
CA THR A 5 -17.94 5.15 30.86
C THR A 5 -16.65 5.94 30.61
N HIS A 6 -15.62 5.77 31.44
CA HIS A 6 -14.34 6.46 31.24
C HIS A 6 -13.76 6.27 29.83
N HIS A 7 -13.95 5.09 29.25
CA HIS A 7 -13.47 4.77 27.90
C HIS A 7 -14.13 5.62 26.81
N GLU A 8 -15.42 5.96 27.00
CA GLU A 8 -16.17 6.78 26.06
C GLU A 8 -15.67 8.22 26.03
N HIS A 9 -15.28 8.78 27.19
CA HIS A 9 -14.66 10.10 27.25
C HIS A 9 -13.31 10.13 26.52
N ASP A 10 -12.49 9.09 26.68
CA ASP A 10 -11.18 9.02 26.02
C ASP A 10 -11.32 8.97 24.49
N GLU A 11 -12.28 8.18 23.98
CA GLU A 11 -12.60 8.11 22.54
C GLU A 11 -13.07 9.46 22.00
N ILE A 12 -14.00 10.13 22.70
CA ILE A 12 -14.53 11.42 22.26
C ILE A 12 -13.45 12.51 22.31
N LEU A 13 -12.60 12.54 23.33
CA LEU A 13 -11.49 13.50 23.41
C LEU A 13 -10.46 13.25 22.31
N GLN A 14 -10.19 11.98 21.97
CA GLN A 14 -9.33 11.65 20.84
C GLN A 14 -9.94 12.15 19.52
N LEU A 15 -11.23 11.89 19.26
CA LEU A 15 -11.89 12.39 18.06
C LEU A 15 -11.93 13.93 18.02
N ALA A 16 -12.16 14.59 19.15
CA ALA A 16 -12.11 16.04 19.23
C ALA A 16 -10.71 16.62 18.96
N SER A 17 -9.64 15.90 19.32
CA SER A 17 -8.28 16.33 18.91
C SER A 17 -8.08 16.23 17.39
N ILE A 18 -8.60 15.16 16.76
CA ILE A 18 -8.57 14.96 15.30
C ILE A 18 -9.42 16.01 14.57
N SER A 19 -10.48 16.51 15.20
CA SER A 19 -11.35 17.54 14.61
C SER A 19 -10.65 18.89 14.45
N LEU A 20 -9.67 19.21 15.30
CA LEU A 20 -8.85 20.43 15.19
C LEU A 20 -7.98 20.43 13.93
N ASP A 21 -7.63 19.25 13.42
CA ASP A 21 -6.87 19.05 12.18
C ASP A 21 -7.76 19.03 10.91
N GLU A 22 -9.08 19.27 11.04
CA GLU A 22 -10.06 19.25 9.93
C GLU A 22 -10.16 17.90 9.18
N THR A 23 -9.83 16.78 9.85
CA THR A 23 -9.78 15.45 9.21
C THR A 23 -10.94 14.51 9.56
N LEU A 24 -11.88 14.92 10.41
CA LEU A 24 -13.05 14.09 10.76
C LEU A 24 -14.07 14.00 9.62
N SER A 25 -14.72 12.84 9.51
CA SER A 25 -15.92 12.69 8.68
C SER A 25 -17.11 13.47 9.28
N ALA A 26 -18.12 13.77 8.45
CA ALA A 26 -19.33 14.47 8.88
C ALA A 26 -20.09 13.72 10.00
N GLU A 27 -20.12 12.39 9.92
CA GLU A 27 -20.79 11.54 10.92
C GLU A 27 -20.05 11.59 12.28
N GLU A 28 -18.71 11.45 12.26
CA GLU A 28 -17.90 11.55 13.48
C GLU A 28 -17.99 12.95 14.11
N SER A 29 -17.96 14.00 13.28
CA SER A 29 -18.12 15.38 13.74
C SER A 29 -19.45 15.59 14.44
N GLN A 30 -20.56 15.09 13.86
CA GLN A 30 -21.88 15.15 14.49
C GLN A 30 -21.91 14.40 15.83
N ARG A 31 -21.30 13.21 15.91
CA ARG A 31 -21.24 12.41 17.15
C ARG A 31 -20.46 13.13 18.25
N VAL A 32 -19.31 13.72 17.92
CA VAL A 32 -18.49 14.49 18.86
C VAL A 32 -19.25 15.72 19.34
N MET A 33 -19.87 16.49 18.44
CA MET A 33 -20.66 17.66 18.80
C MET A 33 -21.85 17.33 19.70
N ALA A 34 -22.57 16.23 19.41
CA ALA A 34 -23.69 15.79 20.24
C ALA A 34 -23.21 15.44 21.66
N HIS A 35 -22.11 14.69 21.80
CA HIS A 35 -21.58 14.36 23.12
C HIS A 35 -21.08 15.59 23.89
N ILE A 36 -20.40 16.51 23.22
CA ILE A 36 -19.91 17.77 23.83
C ILE A 36 -21.07 18.63 24.33
N ALA A 37 -22.20 18.66 23.62
CA ALA A 37 -23.38 19.40 24.04
C ALA A 37 -23.97 18.87 25.36
N ASP A 38 -23.85 17.56 25.61
CA ASP A 38 -24.43 16.89 26.77
C ASP A 38 -23.43 16.68 27.94
N CYS A 39 -22.11 16.71 27.67
CA CYS A 39 -21.07 16.42 28.66
C CYS A 39 -20.18 17.64 28.96
N SER A 40 -20.40 18.27 30.12
CA SER A 40 -19.67 19.47 30.55
C SER A 40 -18.16 19.26 30.71
N TYR A 41 -17.73 18.05 31.08
CA TYR A 41 -16.31 17.70 31.18
C TYR A 41 -15.63 17.72 29.80
N CYS A 42 -16.22 17.01 28.83
CA CYS A 42 -15.72 17.01 27.45
C CYS A 42 -15.76 18.40 26.83
N ALA A 43 -16.81 19.19 27.10
CA ALA A 43 -16.90 20.57 26.64
C ALA A 43 -15.78 21.47 27.18
N ALA A 44 -15.46 21.37 28.47
CA ALA A 44 -14.35 22.12 29.07
C ALA A 44 -12.99 21.71 28.48
N ALA A 45 -12.77 20.40 28.30
CA ALA A 45 -11.53 19.88 27.72
C ALA A 45 -11.35 20.33 26.27
N VAL A 46 -12.40 20.26 25.44
CA VAL A 46 -12.35 20.72 24.04
C VAL A 46 -12.13 22.22 23.97
N SER A 47 -12.81 23.01 24.81
CA SER A 47 -12.57 24.46 24.89
C SER A 47 -11.10 24.79 25.24
N GLN A 48 -10.49 24.02 26.14
CA GLN A 48 -9.07 24.17 26.47
C GLN A 48 -8.16 23.81 25.27
N MET A 49 -8.44 22.71 24.58
CA MET A 49 -7.68 22.32 23.37
C MET A 49 -7.79 23.37 22.26
N THR A 50 -8.99 23.86 21.96
CA THR A 50 -9.22 24.91 20.96
C THR A 50 -8.48 26.20 21.32
N ARG A 51 -8.44 26.57 22.61
CA ARG A 51 -7.69 27.73 23.06
C ARG A 51 -6.18 27.55 22.84
N VAL A 52 -5.64 26.37 23.17
CA VAL A 52 -4.21 26.07 22.94
C VAL A 52 -3.90 26.08 21.45
N ASP A 53 -4.77 25.50 20.61
CA ASP A 53 -4.62 25.53 19.15
C ASP A 53 -4.58 26.96 18.61
N GLU A 54 -5.50 27.83 19.06
CA GLU A 54 -5.52 29.24 18.68
C GLU A 54 -4.26 29.99 19.14
N GLU A 55 -3.79 29.74 20.37
CA GLU A 55 -2.53 30.30 20.86
C GLU A 55 -1.34 29.84 20.00
N LEU A 56 -1.32 28.57 19.55
CA LEU A 56 -0.29 28.03 18.65
C LEU A 56 -0.38 28.60 17.23
N ARG A 57 -1.58 28.83 16.70
CA ARG A 57 -1.80 29.47 15.38
C ARG A 57 -1.28 30.91 15.33
N GLN A 58 -1.30 31.60 16.47
CA GLN A 58 -0.79 32.97 16.59
C GLN A 58 0.74 33.03 16.72
N VAL A 59 1.41 31.92 17.00
CA VAL A 59 2.87 31.88 17.02
C VAL A 59 3.39 32.07 15.60
N ALA A 60 4.24 33.09 15.42
CA ALA A 60 4.87 33.35 14.13
C ALA A 60 5.61 32.09 13.66
N MET A 61 5.20 31.55 12.50
CA MET A 61 5.93 30.46 11.86
C MET A 61 7.36 30.92 11.59
N LEU A 62 8.32 30.30 12.28
CA LEU A 62 9.73 30.47 11.97
C LEU A 62 9.96 30.02 10.53
N SER A 63 10.74 30.80 9.78
CA SER A 63 11.11 30.41 8.43
C SER A 63 11.78 29.04 8.47
N VAL A 64 11.22 28.11 7.71
CA VAL A 64 11.79 26.77 7.58
C VAL A 64 13.18 26.92 6.95
N PRO A 65 14.25 26.43 7.58
CA PRO A 65 15.59 26.57 7.04
C PRO A 65 15.68 25.91 5.66
N PRO A 66 16.49 26.45 4.73
CA PRO A 66 16.66 25.84 3.42
C PRO A 66 17.11 24.39 3.58
N ASN A 67 16.53 23.48 2.78
CA ASN A 67 16.77 22.04 2.82
C ASN A 67 16.22 21.30 4.06
N PHE A 68 15.39 21.91 4.92
CA PHE A 68 14.77 21.21 6.04
C PHE A 68 14.03 19.94 5.61
N THR A 69 13.20 20.01 4.57
CA THR A 69 12.46 18.83 4.06
C THR A 69 13.41 17.72 3.61
N GLN A 70 14.54 18.06 2.97
CA GLN A 70 15.56 17.08 2.58
C GLN A 70 16.26 16.49 3.81
N GLN A 71 16.56 17.29 4.83
CA GLN A 71 17.16 16.81 6.08
C GLN A 71 16.20 15.88 6.83
N VAL A 72 14.89 16.19 6.86
CA VAL A 72 13.87 15.34 7.45
C VAL A 72 13.68 14.05 6.65
N LEU A 73 13.67 14.13 5.31
CA LEU A 73 13.63 12.94 4.44
C LEU A 73 14.86 12.04 4.66
N VAL A 74 16.05 12.62 4.72
CA VAL A 74 17.28 11.87 4.99
C VAL A 74 17.30 11.33 6.42
N ALA A 75 16.77 12.04 7.41
CA ALA A 75 16.67 11.51 8.77
C ALA A 75 15.62 10.38 8.87
N ALA A 76 14.49 10.52 8.20
CA ALA A 76 13.40 9.54 8.25
C ALA A 76 13.68 8.28 7.42
N PHE A 77 14.40 8.41 6.30
CA PHE A 77 14.64 7.33 5.35
C PHE A 77 16.12 6.96 5.16
N GLY A 78 17.04 7.76 5.69
CA GLY A 78 18.49 7.51 5.61
C GLY A 78 18.96 6.46 6.61
N ASP A 79 18.11 6.05 7.56
CA ASP A 79 18.33 4.81 8.30
C ASP A 79 18.31 3.65 7.31
N GLY A 80 19.50 3.07 7.05
CA GLY A 80 19.69 2.00 6.07
C GLY A 80 18.82 0.75 6.30
N SER A 81 18.11 0.67 7.44
CA SER A 81 17.07 -0.32 7.72
C SER A 81 15.87 -0.20 6.75
N VAL A 82 15.45 1.01 6.38
CA VAL A 82 14.33 1.24 5.46
C VAL A 82 14.74 0.91 4.03
N ALA A 83 15.94 1.31 3.61
CA ALA A 83 16.48 0.92 2.30
C ALA A 83 16.61 -0.61 2.16
N ARG A 84 17.01 -1.30 3.23
CA ARG A 84 17.12 -2.76 3.25
C ARG A 84 15.75 -3.45 3.23
N SER A 85 14.74 -2.93 3.94
CA SER A 85 13.40 -3.51 3.89
C SER A 85 12.70 -3.30 2.54
N VAL A 86 12.87 -2.13 1.92
CA VAL A 86 12.33 -1.83 0.58
C VAL A 86 12.98 -2.71 -0.48
N SER A 87 14.31 -2.86 -0.45
CA SER A 87 15.03 -3.72 -1.41
C SER A 87 14.65 -5.20 -1.27
N VAL A 88 14.49 -5.70 -0.04
CA VAL A 88 13.99 -7.07 0.20
C VAL A 88 12.56 -7.22 -0.31
N GLY A 89 11.67 -6.26 -0.03
CA GLY A 89 10.29 -6.27 -0.52
C GLY A 89 10.20 -6.28 -2.04
N LEU A 90 11.01 -5.47 -2.72
CA LEU A 90 11.11 -5.44 -4.18
C LEU A 90 11.57 -6.79 -4.74
N LEU A 91 12.59 -7.40 -4.13
CA LEU A 91 13.16 -8.67 -4.59
C LEU A 91 12.13 -9.81 -4.45
N VAL A 92 11.40 -9.84 -3.34
CA VAL A 92 10.31 -10.80 -3.11
C VAL A 92 9.20 -10.62 -4.14
N LEU A 93 8.79 -9.38 -4.41
CA LEU A 93 7.79 -9.07 -5.44
C LEU A 93 8.23 -9.61 -6.81
N LEU A 94 9.46 -9.29 -7.23
CA LEU A 94 10.00 -9.65 -8.54
C LEU A 94 10.12 -11.18 -8.70
N MET A 95 10.60 -11.88 -7.67
CA MET A 95 10.64 -13.34 -7.65
C MET A 95 9.25 -13.97 -7.75
N SER A 96 8.27 -13.42 -7.03
CA SER A 96 6.89 -13.92 -7.06
C SER A 96 6.24 -13.74 -8.43
N THR A 97 6.47 -12.59 -9.08
CA THR A 97 5.97 -12.32 -10.44
C THR A 97 6.60 -13.26 -11.47
N LEU A 98 7.91 -13.49 -11.40
CA LEU A 98 8.60 -14.44 -12.29
C LEU A 98 8.09 -15.88 -12.09
N PHE A 99 7.88 -16.28 -10.83
CA PHE A 99 7.38 -17.61 -10.51
C PHE A 99 5.96 -17.84 -11.05
N MET A 100 5.05 -16.89 -10.81
CA MET A 100 3.68 -16.91 -11.37
C MET A 100 3.67 -16.92 -12.89
N GLY A 101 4.49 -16.07 -13.52
CA GLY A 101 4.63 -16.03 -14.98
C GLY A 101 5.16 -17.35 -15.55
N GLY A 102 6.15 -17.95 -14.90
CA GLY A 102 6.70 -19.25 -15.27
C GLY A 102 5.68 -20.38 -15.15
N LEU A 103 4.92 -20.42 -14.05
CA LEU A 103 3.84 -21.40 -13.86
C LEU A 103 2.75 -21.25 -14.92
N TRP A 104 2.35 -20.02 -15.26
CA TRP A 104 1.39 -19.76 -16.33
C TRP A 104 1.89 -20.24 -17.69
N LEU A 105 3.18 -20.06 -17.97
CA LEU A 105 3.81 -20.56 -19.19
C LEU A 105 3.82 -22.09 -19.25
N LEU A 106 4.11 -22.74 -18.11
CA LEU A 106 4.16 -24.20 -17.99
C LEU A 106 2.78 -24.85 -18.14
N THR A 107 1.71 -24.23 -17.65
CA THR A 107 0.36 -24.76 -17.79
C THR A 107 -0.20 -24.60 -19.21
N ASN A 108 0.39 -23.71 -20.01
CA ASN A 108 -0.08 -23.41 -21.37
C ASN A 108 0.81 -24.08 -22.44
N GLN A 109 1.13 -25.37 -22.26
CA GLN A 109 2.02 -26.15 -23.13
C GLN A 109 1.66 -26.11 -24.62
N SER A 110 0.37 -25.98 -24.97
CA SER A 110 -0.09 -25.88 -26.36
C SER A 110 0.47 -24.66 -27.09
N ARG A 111 0.74 -23.55 -26.38
CA ARG A 111 1.31 -22.33 -26.97
C ARG A 111 2.84 -22.41 -27.14
N LEU A 112 3.51 -23.19 -26.30
CA LEU A 112 4.95 -23.44 -26.44
C LEU A 112 5.27 -24.24 -27.72
N ALA A 113 4.38 -25.14 -28.14
CA ALA A 113 4.54 -25.87 -29.40
C ALA A 113 4.52 -24.92 -30.62
N VAL A 114 3.60 -23.95 -30.66
CA VAL A 114 3.50 -22.96 -31.75
C VAL A 114 4.73 -22.06 -31.79
N LEU A 115 5.18 -21.55 -30.65
CA LEU A 115 6.40 -20.74 -30.55
C LEU A 115 7.64 -21.50 -31.00
N ARG A 116 7.76 -22.77 -30.59
CA ARG A 116 8.84 -23.66 -31.02
C ARG A 116 8.80 -23.84 -32.55
N ASP A 117 7.63 -24.14 -33.10
CA ASP A 117 7.50 -24.42 -34.53
C ASP A 117 7.78 -23.16 -35.38
N ILE A 118 7.41 -21.95 -34.92
CA ILE A 118 7.80 -20.68 -35.57
C ILE A 118 9.31 -20.45 -35.51
N PHE A 119 9.93 -20.66 -34.35
CA PHE A 119 11.37 -20.45 -34.15
C PHE A 119 12.22 -21.42 -35.00
N PHE A 120 11.81 -22.68 -35.10
CA PHE A 120 12.49 -23.67 -35.94
C PHE A 120 12.12 -23.56 -37.42
N ALA A 121 10.92 -23.09 -37.78
CA ALA A 121 10.57 -22.81 -39.18
C ALA A 121 11.41 -21.68 -39.77
N GLY A 122 11.74 -20.65 -38.97
CA GLY A 122 12.60 -19.55 -39.38
C GLY A 122 14.07 -19.93 -39.61
N THR A 123 14.55 -21.02 -39.01
CA THR A 123 15.95 -21.46 -39.13
C THR A 123 16.17 -22.54 -40.20
N ARG A 124 15.12 -23.24 -40.65
CA ARG A 124 15.23 -24.35 -41.62
C ARG A 124 14.95 -24.00 -43.08
N ASN A 125 14.24 -22.91 -43.36
CA ASN A 125 13.86 -22.52 -44.72
C ASN A 125 14.31 -21.08 -45.00
N SER A 126 15.55 -20.92 -45.45
CA SER A 126 16.13 -19.63 -45.87
C SER A 126 15.76 -19.25 -47.32
N ASP A 127 14.88 -20.00 -47.99
CA ASP A 127 14.46 -19.68 -49.35
C ASP A 127 13.47 -18.51 -49.32
N ALA A 128 13.91 -17.39 -49.90
CA ALA A 128 13.47 -16.03 -49.60
C ALA A 128 12.01 -15.65 -49.96
N GLU A 129 11.23 -16.53 -50.60
CA GLU A 129 9.92 -16.13 -51.19
C GLU A 129 8.69 -16.45 -50.33
N GLY A 130 8.83 -17.07 -49.15
CA GLY A 130 7.68 -17.54 -48.35
C GLY A 130 7.45 -16.90 -46.98
N TRP A 131 8.26 -15.91 -46.57
CA TRP A 131 8.32 -15.48 -45.17
C TRP A 131 7.19 -14.52 -44.73
N GLY A 132 6.74 -13.65 -45.63
CA GLY A 132 5.77 -12.58 -45.33
C GLY A 132 4.47 -13.06 -44.67
N PRO A 133 3.75 -14.05 -45.24
CA PRO A 133 2.50 -14.54 -44.65
C PRO A 133 2.69 -15.16 -43.26
N ARG A 134 3.79 -15.89 -43.06
CA ARG A 134 4.08 -16.54 -41.76
C ARG A 134 4.44 -15.54 -40.67
N VAL A 135 5.09 -14.43 -41.00
CA VAL A 135 5.38 -13.36 -40.04
C VAL A 135 4.09 -12.67 -39.62
N ILE A 136 3.18 -12.38 -40.56
CA ILE A 136 1.89 -11.75 -40.26
C ILE A 136 1.06 -12.66 -39.34
N GLU A 137 0.97 -13.95 -39.68
CA GLU A 137 0.25 -14.95 -38.88
C GLU A 137 0.87 -15.09 -37.47
N GLY A 138 2.20 -15.10 -37.38
CA GLY A 138 2.92 -15.07 -36.10
C GLY A 138 2.65 -13.79 -35.29
N LEU A 139 2.57 -12.63 -35.93
CA LEU A 139 2.31 -11.35 -35.27
C LEU A 139 0.88 -11.26 -34.75
N GLU A 140 -0.10 -11.75 -35.52
CA GLU A 140 -1.51 -11.84 -35.12
C GLU A 140 -1.69 -12.82 -33.95
N GLN A 141 -0.98 -13.95 -33.98
CA GLN A 141 -0.94 -14.89 -32.86
C GLN A 141 -0.34 -14.24 -31.60
N LEU A 142 0.72 -13.42 -31.76
CA LEU A 142 1.39 -12.77 -30.65
C LEU A 142 0.54 -11.65 -30.04
N LEU A 143 -0.14 -10.85 -30.86
CA LEU A 143 -1.10 -9.82 -30.45
C LEU A 143 -2.30 -10.43 -29.73
N SER A 144 -2.92 -11.48 -30.28
CA SER A 144 -4.06 -12.15 -29.64
C SER A 144 -3.66 -12.83 -28.32
N THR A 145 -2.47 -13.44 -28.27
CA THR A 145 -1.92 -14.04 -27.06
C THR A 145 -1.61 -12.98 -25.99
N GLY A 146 -1.02 -11.86 -26.40
CA GLY A 146 -0.73 -10.72 -25.52
C GLY A 146 -2.01 -10.11 -24.95
N TRP A 147 -3.05 -9.98 -25.77
CA TRP A 147 -4.35 -9.47 -25.33
C TRP A 147 -5.04 -10.44 -24.36
N ALA A 148 -5.02 -11.73 -24.65
CA ALA A 148 -5.53 -12.76 -23.74
C ALA A 148 -4.75 -12.80 -22.42
N PHE A 149 -3.43 -12.53 -22.45
CA PHE A 149 -2.62 -12.41 -21.25
C PHE A 149 -2.99 -11.17 -20.43
N ILE A 150 -3.18 -10.00 -21.06
CA ILE A 150 -3.64 -8.79 -20.37
C ILE A 150 -5.04 -8.99 -19.76
N ALA A 151 -5.96 -9.62 -20.50
CA ALA A 151 -7.29 -9.94 -20.00
C ALA A 151 -7.24 -10.93 -18.82
N ALA A 152 -6.41 -11.98 -18.93
CA ALA A 152 -6.19 -12.91 -17.82
C ALA A 152 -5.53 -12.20 -16.63
N LEU A 153 -4.57 -11.32 -16.84
CA LEU A 153 -3.91 -10.55 -15.78
C LEU A 153 -4.90 -9.60 -15.09
N ARG A 154 -5.79 -8.96 -15.86
CA ARG A 154 -6.90 -8.14 -15.38
C ARG A 154 -7.86 -8.97 -14.52
N ASP A 155 -8.30 -10.12 -15.02
CA ASP A 155 -9.25 -10.97 -14.30
C ASP A 155 -8.58 -11.67 -13.09
N LEU A 156 -7.27 -11.91 -13.14
CA LEU A 156 -6.47 -12.38 -12.02
C LEU A 156 -6.32 -11.29 -10.94
N LEU A 157 -6.00 -10.04 -11.34
CA LEU A 157 -5.93 -8.86 -10.45
C LEU A 157 -7.27 -8.54 -9.78
N ILE A 158 -8.37 -8.64 -10.54
CA ILE A 158 -9.72 -8.28 -10.05
C ILE A 158 -10.37 -9.46 -9.30
N GLY A 159 -9.99 -10.70 -9.60
CA GLY A 159 -10.56 -11.90 -8.98
C GLY A 159 -9.64 -12.58 -7.95
N PRO A 160 -9.00 -13.73 -8.28
CA PRO A 160 -8.40 -14.64 -7.30
C PRO A 160 -7.03 -14.20 -6.74
N LEU A 161 -6.35 -13.18 -7.26
CA LEU A 161 -5.15 -12.62 -6.61
C LEU A 161 -5.45 -11.59 -5.52
N LEU A 162 -6.65 -11.00 -5.54
CA LEU A 162 -7.04 -9.99 -4.56
C LEU A 162 -7.07 -10.60 -3.14
N ILE A 163 -7.52 -11.84 -3.02
CA ILE A 163 -7.56 -12.60 -1.76
C ILE A 163 -6.15 -12.94 -1.21
N PRO A 164 -5.23 -13.59 -1.95
CA PRO A 164 -3.88 -13.86 -1.48
C PRO A 164 -3.04 -12.59 -1.32
N ALA A 165 -3.27 -11.53 -2.12
CA ALA A 165 -2.63 -10.23 -1.92
C ALA A 165 -3.10 -9.58 -0.60
N LEU A 166 -4.40 -9.61 -0.30
CA LEU A 166 -4.94 -9.17 0.99
C LEU A 166 -4.39 -10.01 2.15
N LEU A 167 -4.29 -11.33 2.01
CA LEU A 167 -3.70 -12.21 3.03
C LEU A 167 -2.21 -11.93 3.24
N ALA A 168 -1.43 -11.75 2.18
CA ALA A 168 -0.02 -11.41 2.27
C ALA A 168 0.19 -10.04 2.93
N LEU A 169 -0.67 -9.06 2.61
CA LEU A 169 -0.67 -7.75 3.25
C LEU A 169 -1.05 -7.85 4.73
N LEU A 170 -2.04 -8.66 5.08
CA LEU A 170 -2.47 -8.90 6.45
C LEU A 170 -1.37 -9.60 7.27
N VAL A 171 -0.70 -10.62 6.72
CA VAL A 171 0.44 -11.28 7.35
C VAL A 171 1.60 -10.30 7.56
N SER A 172 1.88 -9.44 6.57
CA SER A 172 2.93 -8.43 6.68
C SER A 172 2.62 -7.41 7.79
N VAL A 173 1.38 -6.92 7.87
CA VAL A 173 0.93 -6.00 8.92
C VAL A 173 1.02 -6.64 10.31
N VAL A 174 0.56 -7.89 10.46
CA VAL A 174 0.64 -8.63 11.73
C VAL A 174 2.10 -8.88 12.14
N GLY A 175 2.95 -9.27 11.20
CA GLY A 175 4.38 -9.46 11.44
C GLY A 175 5.05 -8.17 11.92
N LEU A 176 4.75 -7.03 11.27
CA LEU A 176 5.29 -5.73 11.63
C LEU A 176 4.80 -5.27 13.01
N TRP A 177 3.53 -5.55 13.34
CA TRP A 177 2.95 -5.26 14.66
C TRP A 177 3.61 -6.09 15.77
N LEU A 178 3.80 -7.40 15.54
CA LEU A 178 4.50 -8.27 16.50
C LEU A 178 5.96 -7.84 16.69
N PHE A 179 6.65 -7.49 15.62
CA PHE A 179 8.03 -7.00 15.68
C PHE A 179 8.13 -5.68 16.47
N ARG A 180 7.22 -4.73 16.26
CA ARG A 180 7.15 -3.51 17.08
C ARG A 180 6.89 -3.80 18.56
N ARG A 181 6.11 -4.84 18.86
CA ARG A 181 5.80 -5.23 20.24
C ARG A 181 7.01 -5.86 20.95
N THR A 182 7.82 -6.64 20.24
CA THR A 182 9.02 -7.25 20.83
C THR A 182 10.11 -6.21 21.07
N THR A 183 10.29 -5.23 20.18
CA THR A 183 11.27 -4.15 20.37
C THR A 183 10.92 -3.23 21.54
N ARG A 184 9.63 -2.91 21.76
CA ARG A 184 9.20 -2.13 22.96
C ARG A 184 9.49 -2.81 24.29
N LYS A 185 9.45 -4.16 24.36
CA LYS A 185 9.76 -4.88 25.61
C LYS A 185 11.26 -4.87 25.93
N GLY A 186 12.11 -4.82 24.91
CA GLY A 186 13.56 -4.77 25.08
C GLY A 186 14.04 -3.46 25.72
N SER A 187 13.39 -2.33 25.45
CA SER A 187 13.80 -1.03 26.01
C SER A 187 13.40 -0.83 27.46
N ALA A 188 12.35 -1.52 27.95
CA ALA A 188 11.84 -1.36 29.32
C ALA A 188 12.68 -2.09 30.38
N ASN A 189 13.52 -3.05 29.99
CA ASN A 189 14.38 -3.80 30.92
C ASN A 189 15.84 -3.30 30.93
N ALA A 190 16.15 -2.25 30.15
CA ALA A 190 17.48 -1.66 30.04
C ALA A 190 17.64 -0.37 30.88
N SER A 191 16.61 0.01 31.64
CA SER A 191 16.59 1.10 32.62
C SER A 191 16.46 0.55 34.03
#